data_AF-A0A2V6VTQ7-F1
#
_entry.id   AF-A0A2V6VTQ7-F1
#
_cell.length_a   1.000
_cell.length_b   1.000
_cell.length_c   1.000
_cell.angle_alpha   90.00
_cell.angle_beta   90.00
_cell.angle_gamma   90.00
#
_symmetry.space_group_name_H-M   'P 1'
#
loop_
_entity.id
_entity.type
_entity.pdbx_description
1 polymer ?
#
loop_
_entity_poly.entity_id
_entity_poly.type
_entity_poly.pdbx_seq_one_letter_code
_entity_poly.pdbx_strand_id
1 'polypeptide(L)'
;MKKARRKFSGELRTEYKRSDFGPLVRGKYVQRVAEETNVVVLDPQVAKAFPNDRAVNKALRTLLRKRKVAPRTGGASTRPRRTRRND
;
A
#
# COMPACT_ATOMS: atom_id res chain seq x y z
N MET A 1 -2.31 -51.43 21.58
CA MET A 1 -2.03 -50.02 21.23
C MET A 1 -2.33 -49.78 19.75
N LYS A 2 -3.34 -48.98 19.42
CA LYS A 2 -3.68 -48.64 18.02
C LYS A 2 -2.83 -47.43 17.61
N LYS A 3 -1.82 -47.62 16.75
CA LYS A 3 -1.01 -46.49 16.25
C LYS A 3 -1.87 -45.66 15.29
N ALA A 4 -2.18 -44.43 15.69
CA ALA A 4 -2.81 -43.45 14.82
C ALA A 4 -1.83 -43.11 13.68
N ARG A 5 -2.24 -43.38 12.44
CA ARG A 5 -1.48 -42.94 11.25
C ARG A 5 -1.59 -41.42 11.17
N ARG A 6 -0.48 -40.73 11.41
CA ARG A 6 -0.38 -39.29 11.19
C ARG A 6 -0.58 -39.02 9.69
N LYS A 7 -1.71 -38.42 9.31
CA LYS A 7 -1.91 -37.92 7.94
C LYS A 7 -0.95 -36.76 7.73
N PHE A 8 0.20 -37.02 7.10
CA PHE A 8 1.04 -35.98 6.57
C PHE A 8 0.27 -35.35 5.39
N SER A 9 -0.43 -34.25 5.67
CA SER A 9 -1.34 -33.58 4.73
C SER A 9 -0.71 -32.32 4.11
N GLY A 10 0.63 -32.25 4.12
CA GLY A 10 1.39 -31.07 3.69
C GLY A 10 2.28 -31.26 2.46
N GLU A 11 2.31 -32.45 1.86
CA GLU A 11 3.10 -32.67 0.64
C GLU A 11 2.28 -32.30 -0.60
N LEU A 12 2.85 -31.42 -1.43
CA LEU A 12 2.33 -31.12 -2.75
C LEU A 12 2.37 -32.40 -3.60
N ARG A 13 1.29 -32.69 -4.33
CA ARG A 13 1.26 -33.82 -5.27
C ARG A 13 2.28 -33.60 -6.39
N THR A 14 2.87 -34.69 -6.88
CA THR A 14 3.79 -34.69 -8.03
C THR A 14 3.15 -34.08 -9.28
N GLU A 15 1.84 -34.28 -9.46
CA GLU A 15 1.09 -33.75 -10.60
C GLU A 15 -0.38 -33.48 -10.22
N TYR A 16 -1.00 -32.54 -10.93
CA TYR A 16 -2.44 -32.26 -10.87
C TYR A 16 -3.07 -32.43 -12.26
N LYS A 17 -4.26 -33.03 -12.28
CA LYS A 17 -5.08 -33.18 -13.48
C LYS A 17 -6.06 -32.01 -13.59
N ARG A 18 -6.55 -31.72 -14.80
CA ARG A 18 -7.55 -30.66 -15.01
C ARG A 18 -8.82 -30.87 -14.17
N SER A 19 -9.21 -32.13 -13.97
CA SER A 19 -10.34 -32.57 -13.14
C SER A 19 -10.18 -32.29 -11.65
N ASP A 20 -8.94 -32.08 -11.17
CA ASP A 20 -8.69 -31.73 -9.77
C ASP A 20 -9.09 -30.28 -9.48
N PHE A 21 -9.24 -29.45 -10.52
CA PHE A 21 -9.63 -28.06 -10.41
C PHE A 21 -11.07 -27.88 -10.87
N GLY A 22 -11.84 -27.12 -10.10
CA GLY A 22 -13.17 -26.66 -10.52
C GLY A 22 -13.12 -25.64 -11.68
N PRO A 23 -14.19 -24.85 -11.86
CA PRO A 23 -14.21 -23.76 -12.81
C PRO A 23 -13.05 -22.80 -12.54
N LEU A 24 -12.19 -22.59 -13.55
CA LEU A 24 -11.09 -21.64 -13.45
C LEU A 24 -11.64 -20.25 -13.79
N VAL A 25 -11.70 -19.39 -12.79
CA VAL A 25 -12.23 -18.03 -12.92
C VAL A 25 -11.08 -17.06 -13.09
N ARG A 26 -11.07 -16.32 -14.21
CA ARG A 26 -10.11 -15.24 -14.42
C ARG A 26 -10.33 -14.17 -13.35
N GLY A 27 -9.25 -13.77 -12.69
CA GLY A 27 -9.29 -12.69 -11.71
C GLY A 27 -9.80 -13.08 -10.31
N LYS A 28 -9.96 -14.38 -10.00
CA LYS A 28 -10.47 -14.89 -8.70
C LYS A 28 -9.80 -14.26 -7.47
N TYR A 29 -8.52 -13.89 -7.58
CA TYR A 29 -7.73 -13.33 -6.47
C TYR A 29 -7.21 -11.92 -6.73
N VAL A 30 -7.73 -11.21 -7.75
CA VAL A 30 -7.22 -9.87 -8.13
C VAL A 30 -7.31 -8.87 -6.97
N GLN A 31 -8.39 -8.91 -6.18
CA GLN A 31 -8.54 -8.02 -5.02
C GLN A 31 -7.47 -8.28 -3.96
N ARG A 32 -7.23 -9.55 -3.59
CA ARG A 32 -6.19 -9.91 -2.61
C ARG A 32 -4.80 -9.52 -3.09
N VAL A 33 -4.52 -9.76 -4.37
CA VAL A 33 -3.27 -9.33 -4.99
C VAL A 33 -3.15 -7.80 -4.97
N ALA A 34 -4.22 -7.06 -5.28
CA ALA A 34 -4.18 -5.60 -5.25
C ALA A 34 -3.94 -5.03 -3.83
N GLU A 35 -4.45 -5.68 -2.79
CA GLU A 35 -4.25 -5.29 -1.39
C GLU A 35 -2.83 -5.57 -0.90
N GLU A 36 -2.24 -6.68 -1.31
CA GLU A 36 -0.92 -7.14 -0.83
C GLU A 36 0.26 -6.74 -1.74
N THR A 37 0.00 -6.21 -2.94
CA THR A 37 1.08 -5.88 -3.88
C THR A 37 1.65 -4.48 -3.69
N ASN A 38 2.97 -4.39 -3.77
CA ASN A 38 3.72 -3.14 -3.78
C ASN A 38 3.69 -2.41 -5.15
N VAL A 39 2.89 -2.88 -6.11
CA VAL A 39 2.85 -2.34 -7.47
C VAL A 39 1.54 -1.58 -7.67
N VAL A 40 1.65 -0.28 -7.90
CA VAL A 40 0.50 0.60 -8.12
C VAL A 40 0.48 1.08 -9.57
N VAL A 41 -0.65 0.88 -10.23
CA VAL A 41 -0.88 1.38 -11.59
C VAL A 41 -1.29 2.85 -11.52
N LEU A 42 -0.63 3.71 -12.29
CA LEU A 42 -0.96 5.13 -12.35
C LEU A 42 -2.20 5.36 -13.21
N ASP A 43 -2.92 6.45 -12.92
CA ASP A 43 -3.96 6.95 -13.81
C ASP A 43 -3.41 7.15 -15.24
N PRO A 44 -4.15 6.81 -16.31
CA PRO A 44 -3.66 6.90 -17.69
C PRO A 44 -3.15 8.29 -18.10
N GLN A 45 -3.76 9.37 -17.60
CA GLN A 45 -3.31 10.73 -17.91
C GLN A 45 -1.99 11.05 -17.22
N VAL A 46 -1.82 10.58 -15.98
CA VAL A 46 -0.57 10.73 -15.22
C VAL A 46 0.53 9.87 -15.84
N ALA A 47 0.22 8.63 -16.24
CA ALA A 47 1.18 7.75 -16.90
C ALA A 47 1.72 8.34 -18.21
N LYS A 48 0.91 9.09 -18.98
CA LYS A 48 1.37 9.80 -20.18
C LYS A 48 2.38 10.91 -19.88
N ALA A 49 2.26 11.55 -18.72
CA ALA A 49 3.16 12.63 -18.31
C ALA A 49 4.51 12.13 -17.78
N PHE A 50 4.58 10.87 -17.32
CA PHE A 50 5.78 10.30 -16.72
C PHE A 50 6.27 9.06 -17.48
N PRO A 51 7.48 9.09 -18.08
CA PRO A 51 7.99 8.00 -18.90
C PRO A 51 8.40 6.75 -18.10
N ASN A 52 8.70 6.87 -16.80
CA ASN A 52 9.08 5.75 -15.94
C ASN A 52 8.90 6.07 -14.43
N ASP A 53 9.11 5.04 -13.61
CA ASP A 53 9.07 5.07 -12.15
C ASP A 53 10.06 6.07 -11.53
N ARG A 54 11.28 6.18 -12.08
CA ARG A 54 12.30 7.12 -11.60
C ARG A 54 11.82 8.56 -11.71
N ALA A 55 11.17 8.92 -12.81
CA ALA A 55 10.61 10.27 -13.03
C ALA A 55 9.52 10.59 -12.00
N VAL A 56 8.60 9.65 -11.75
CA VAL A 56 7.54 9.79 -10.74
C VAL A 56 8.13 9.96 -9.34
N ASN A 57 9.02 9.06 -8.95
CA ASN A 57 9.64 9.07 -7.62
C ASN A 57 10.46 10.35 -7.38
N LYS A 58 11.16 10.86 -8.41
CA LYS A 58 11.87 12.14 -8.34
C LYS A 58 10.92 13.31 -8.11
N ALA A 59 9.78 13.35 -8.81
CA ALA A 59 8.77 14.38 -8.62
C ALA A 59 8.19 14.37 -7.20
N LEU A 60 7.78 13.19 -6.71
CA LEU A 60 7.25 13.03 -5.34
C LEU A 60 8.28 13.42 -4.27
N ARG A 61 9.55 13.03 -4.42
CA ARG A 61 10.62 13.43 -3.49
C ARG A 61 10.82 14.94 -3.49
N THR A 62 10.72 15.59 -4.64
CA THR A 62 10.81 17.06 -4.75
C THR A 62 9.66 17.74 -3.99
N LEU A 63 8.43 17.22 -4.12
CA LEU A 63 7.27 17.72 -3.38
C LEU A 63 7.45 17.57 -1.86
N LEU A 64 7.94 16.41 -1.40
CA LEU A 64 8.22 16.16 0.01
C LEU A 64 9.28 17.12 0.56
N ARG A 65 10.33 17.42 -0.21
CA ARG A 65 11.34 18.41 0.18
C ARG A 65 10.74 19.81 0.32
N LYS A 66 9.92 20.25 -0.64
CA LYS A 66 9.22 21.54 -0.57
C LYS A 66 8.30 21.64 0.65
N ARG A 67 7.58 20.57 0.98
CA ARG A 67 6.72 20.49 2.18
C ARG A 67 7.51 20.60 3.50
N LYS A 68 8.72 20.05 3.58
CA LYS A 68 9.59 20.20 4.76
C LYS A 68 10.11 21.64 4.95
N VAL A 69 10.21 22.40 3.86
CA VAL A 69 10.70 23.80 3.87
C VAL A 69 9.56 24.79 4.13
N ALA A 70 8.31 24.43 3.83
CA ALA A 70 7.16 25.23 4.27
C ALA A 70 7.06 25.19 5.81
N PRO A 71 7.01 26.35 6.50
CA PRO A 71 6.78 26.35 7.94
C PRO A 71 5.47 25.61 8.20
N ARG A 72 5.44 24.75 9.22
CA ARG A 72 4.21 24.13 9.71
C ARG A 72 3.27 25.27 10.10
N THR A 73 2.37 25.66 9.21
CA THR A 73 1.30 26.61 9.50
C THR A 73 0.28 25.88 10.37
N GLY A 74 0.59 25.81 11.66
CA GLY A 74 -0.21 25.12 12.65
C GLY A 74 0.53 25.12 13.98
N GLY A 75 0.33 26.17 14.76
CA GLY A 75 0.88 26.27 16.12
C GLY A 75 1.39 27.64 16.55
N ALA A 76 0.97 28.75 15.93
CA ALA A 76 1.09 30.04 16.62
C ALA A 76 -0.02 30.09 17.69
N SER A 77 0.26 29.53 18.86
CA SER A 77 -0.53 29.78 20.06
C SER A 77 -0.53 31.28 20.31
N THR A 78 -1.64 31.93 19.96
CA THR A 78 -1.93 33.30 20.35
C THR A 78 -2.03 33.32 21.86
N ARG A 79 -0.91 33.55 22.56
CA ARG A 79 -0.92 33.84 23.98
C ARG A 79 -1.57 35.22 24.15
N PRO A 80 -2.78 35.35 24.72
CA PRO A 80 -3.36 36.67 24.89
C PRO A 80 -2.49 37.44 25.89
N ARG A 81 -2.04 38.62 25.44
CA ARG A 81 -1.33 39.60 26.26
C ARG A 81 -2.32 40.10 27.32
N ARG A 82 -2.21 39.55 28.53
CA ARG A 82 -2.99 39.92 29.71
C ARG A 82 -2.74 41.40 30.02
N THR A 83 -3.65 42.27 29.60
CA THR A 83 -3.65 43.69 29.94
C THR A 83 -3.99 43.86 31.41
N ARG A 84 -3.17 44.63 32.13
CA ARG A 84 -3.44 45.13 33.48
C ARG A 84 -4.53 46.21 33.44
N ARG A 85 -5.56 46.07 34.29
CA ARG A 85 -6.52 47.09 34.77
C ARG A 85 -7.15 46.50 36.05
N ASN A 86 -7.42 47.16 37.16
CA ASN A 86 -7.09 48.44 37.82
C ASN A 86 -7.47 48.19 39.30
N ASP A 87 -6.68 48.67 40.26
CA ASP A 87 -7.14 49.07 41.61
C ASP A 87 -6.74 50.54 41.78
#